data_AF-A0A2E3RRC5-F1
#
_entry.id   AF-A0A2E3RRC5-F1
#
_cell.length_a   1.000
_cell.length_b   1.000
_cell.length_c   1.000
_cell.angle_alpha   90.00
_cell.angle_beta   90.00
_cell.angle_gamma   90.00
#
_symmetry.space_group_name_H-M   'P 1'
#
loop_
_entity.id
_entity.type
_entity.pdbx_description
1 polymer ?
#
loop_
_entity_poly.entity_id
_entity_poly.type
_entity_poly.pdbx_seq_one_letter_code
_entity_poly.pdbx_strand_id
1 'polypeptide(L)'
;MNRRRGSNLLNLTTLAMVGVAVHGWTFLAHAQDASGPAIIEQDRVMTPAQVELSEALYAESAFSRETAALAYNLGVLAYRESDFEKARELFEIAAINADNALAADAMFNAGNATYAGVLGDLESSQEQVDPDGLDQALEHLDTALKFYLDSIEAEPGDRDSRINAEITHTLIQELKKIKKQQQQQQQQQDQQQQDQQQQDQQQQDQ
;
A
#
# COMPACT_ATOMS: atom_id res chain seq x y z
N MET A 1 24.67 -21.50 38.29
CA MET A 1 25.40 -21.08 37.06
C MET A 1 24.37 -20.64 36.04
N ASN A 2 24.25 -19.33 35.83
CA ASN A 2 23.27 -18.71 34.93
C ASN A 2 23.88 -18.60 33.52
N ARG A 3 23.33 -19.31 32.53
CA ARG A 3 23.67 -19.08 31.12
C ARG A 3 22.84 -17.89 30.62
N ARG A 4 23.49 -16.75 30.41
CA ARG A 4 22.92 -15.60 29.72
C ARG A 4 22.69 -15.97 28.25
N ARG A 5 21.43 -15.99 27.82
CA ARG A 5 21.07 -15.92 26.40
C ARG A 5 21.51 -14.55 25.88
N GLY A 6 22.44 -14.53 24.93
CA GLY A 6 22.83 -13.32 24.21
C GLY A 6 21.73 -12.95 23.23
N SER A 7 20.84 -12.05 23.62
CA SER A 7 19.94 -11.36 22.71
C SER A 7 20.74 -10.30 21.95
N ASN A 8 21.22 -10.62 20.75
CA ASN A 8 21.66 -9.63 19.78
C ASN A 8 20.41 -9.00 19.15
N LEU A 9 19.72 -8.16 19.92
CA LEU A 9 18.69 -7.26 19.40
C LEU A 9 19.43 -6.18 18.61
N LEU A 10 19.40 -6.28 17.29
CA LEU A 10 19.69 -5.15 16.43
C LEU A 10 18.58 -4.12 16.68
N ASN A 11 18.90 -3.10 17.49
CA ASN A 11 18.04 -1.93 17.68
C ASN A 11 17.79 -1.30 16.30
N LEU A 12 16.58 -1.46 15.78
CA LEU A 12 16.07 -0.76 14.61
C LEU A 12 15.62 0.67 14.94
N THR A 13 16.24 1.30 15.95
CA THR A 13 16.09 2.75 16.19
C THR A 13 16.62 3.60 15.01
N THR A 14 17.23 2.97 14.01
CA THR A 14 17.75 3.63 12.80
C THR A 14 16.84 3.49 11.56
N LEU A 15 15.60 3.01 11.69
CA LEU A 15 14.59 3.14 10.63
C LEU A 15 13.44 4.09 10.99
N ALA A 16 13.64 4.95 11.99
CA ALA A 16 12.75 6.07 12.30
C ALA A 16 13.19 7.39 11.63
N MET A 17 14.12 7.36 10.67
CA MET A 17 14.61 8.57 9.99
C MET A 17 14.85 8.35 8.48
N VAL A 18 13.77 8.09 7.75
CA VAL A 18 13.49 8.94 6.58
C VAL A 18 12.18 9.63 6.88
N GLY A 19 12.29 10.67 7.70
CA GLY A 19 11.25 11.64 7.86
C GLY A 19 10.94 12.27 6.52
N VAL A 20 9.80 11.91 5.96
CA VAL A 20 8.96 12.85 5.26
C VAL A 20 7.60 12.79 5.96
N ALA A 21 7.54 13.47 7.10
CA ALA A 21 6.30 14.08 7.55
C ALA A 21 5.94 15.18 6.52
N VAL A 22 5.50 14.78 5.32
CA VAL A 22 4.67 15.64 4.50
C VAL A 22 3.33 15.62 5.18
N HIS A 23 3.15 16.69 5.92
CA HIS A 23 1.89 17.16 6.43
C HIS A 23 0.79 16.79 5.43
N GLY A 24 -0.16 15.98 5.90
CA GLY A 24 -1.48 15.99 5.30
C GLY A 24 -1.88 17.45 5.08
N TRP A 25 -2.45 17.70 3.89
CA TRP A 25 -2.75 19.02 3.30
C TRP A 25 -1.70 19.49 2.29
N THR A 26 -1.54 18.78 1.17
CA THR A 26 -1.43 19.33 -0.20
C THR A 26 -1.01 18.22 -1.15
N PHE A 27 -1.96 17.44 -1.67
CA PHE A 27 -1.89 16.77 -2.98
C PHE A 27 -3.30 16.23 -3.29
N LEU A 28 -4.24 17.15 -3.46
CA LEU A 28 -5.49 16.90 -4.20
C LEU A 28 -5.80 18.17 -5.01
N ALA A 29 -4.85 18.55 -5.86
CA ALA A 29 -4.97 19.69 -6.74
C ALA A 29 -4.51 19.32 -8.15
N HIS A 30 -5.19 18.36 -8.78
CA HIS A 30 -5.19 18.20 -10.23
C HIS A 30 -6.62 18.16 -10.82
N ALA A 31 -7.56 18.89 -10.21
CA ALA A 31 -8.87 19.20 -10.80
C ALA A 31 -9.00 20.70 -11.14
N GLN A 32 -7.98 21.29 -11.76
CA GLN A 32 -8.03 22.65 -12.31
C GLN A 32 -7.49 22.65 -13.75
N ASP A 33 -8.17 21.94 -14.64
CA ASP A 33 -8.35 22.32 -16.07
C ASP A 33 -8.86 21.10 -16.86
N ALA A 34 -10.08 20.66 -16.55
CA ALA A 34 -10.87 19.87 -17.47
C ALA A 34 -12.27 20.49 -17.53
N SER A 35 -12.61 21.03 -18.70
CA SER A 35 -13.88 21.70 -18.95
C SER A 35 -15.04 20.71 -18.87
N GLY A 36 -15.64 20.57 -17.69
CA GLY A 36 -16.85 19.79 -17.38
C GLY A 36 -17.41 20.27 -16.03
N PRO A 37 -18.73 20.16 -15.77
CA PRO A 37 -19.33 20.80 -14.61
C PRO A 37 -18.71 20.25 -13.32
N ALA A 38 -18.09 21.17 -12.56
CA ALA A 38 -17.53 20.93 -11.24
C ALA A 38 -18.55 20.24 -10.34
N ILE A 39 -18.27 19.01 -9.93
CA ILE A 39 -18.84 18.42 -8.72
C ILE A 39 -17.68 18.18 -7.75
N ILE A 40 -17.07 19.30 -7.33
CA ILE A 40 -16.35 19.36 -6.06
C ILE A 40 -17.33 19.99 -5.07
N GLU A 41 -18.12 19.14 -4.40
CA GLU A 41 -18.74 19.50 -3.13
C GLU A 41 -18.19 18.55 -2.07
N GLN A 42 -16.95 18.86 -1.69
CA GLN A 42 -16.26 18.34 -0.52
C GLN A 42 -17.11 18.71 0.71
N ASP A 43 -17.52 17.72 1.50
CA ASP A 43 -18.20 17.82 2.81
C ASP A 43 -19.70 17.45 2.89
N ARG A 44 -20.11 16.31 2.31
CA ARG A 44 -21.37 15.65 2.72
C ARG A 44 -21.12 14.30 3.38
N VAL A 45 -21.53 14.23 4.64
CA VAL A 45 -21.88 12.98 5.34
C VAL A 45 -22.65 12.08 4.38
N MET A 46 -22.15 10.86 4.18
CA MET A 46 -22.80 9.87 3.35
C MET A 46 -24.21 9.63 3.88
N THR A 47 -25.22 9.92 3.07
CA THR A 47 -26.61 9.76 3.51
C THR A 47 -26.97 8.27 3.51
N PRO A 48 -27.94 7.82 4.32
CA PRO A 48 -28.44 6.44 4.26
C PRO A 48 -28.88 6.01 2.84
N ALA A 49 -29.30 6.96 2.01
CA ALA A 49 -29.60 6.74 0.59
C ALA A 49 -28.37 6.41 -0.28
N GLN A 50 -27.18 6.88 0.08
CA GLN A 50 -25.92 6.51 -0.59
C GLN A 50 -25.45 5.11 -0.16
N VAL A 51 -25.76 4.69 1.07
CA VAL A 51 -25.54 3.30 1.54
C VAL A 51 -26.47 2.33 0.79
N GLU A 52 -27.75 2.65 0.70
CA GLU A 52 -28.74 1.86 -0.07
C GLU A 52 -28.40 1.82 -1.58
N LEU A 53 -27.82 2.90 -2.11
CA LEU A 53 -27.34 2.97 -3.50
C LEU A 53 -26.04 2.16 -3.72
N SER A 54 -25.19 2.03 -2.70
CA SER A 54 -24.01 1.14 -2.76
C SER A 54 -24.41 -0.34 -2.83
N GLU A 55 -25.49 -0.73 -2.15
CA GLU A 55 -26.06 -2.08 -2.26
C GLU A 55 -26.71 -2.31 -3.63
N ALA A 56 -27.30 -1.26 -4.23
CA ALA A 56 -27.89 -1.30 -5.57
C ALA A 56 -26.84 -1.34 -6.71
N LEU A 57 -25.67 -0.70 -6.54
CA LEU A 57 -24.55 -0.77 -7.48
C LEU A 57 -24.05 -2.20 -7.72
N TYR A 58 -24.16 -3.08 -6.70
CA TYR A 58 -23.87 -4.50 -6.83
C TYR A 58 -25.00 -5.30 -7.51
N ALA A 59 -26.23 -4.77 -7.55
CA ALA A 59 -27.42 -5.51 -7.97
C ALA A 59 -27.91 -5.18 -9.40
N GLU A 60 -27.81 -3.92 -9.86
CA GLU A 60 -28.43 -3.53 -11.13
C GLU A 60 -27.73 -2.31 -11.75
N SER A 61 -27.26 -2.43 -13.00
CA SER A 61 -26.67 -1.36 -13.86
C SER A 61 -25.20 -0.94 -13.62
N ALA A 62 -24.28 -1.89 -13.78
CA ALA A 62 -22.82 -1.67 -13.77
C ALA A 62 -22.23 -0.88 -14.97
N PHE A 63 -22.96 0.01 -15.66
CA PHE A 63 -22.52 0.52 -16.98
C PHE A 63 -22.81 2.01 -17.27
N SER A 64 -23.07 2.85 -16.27
CA SER A 64 -23.24 4.29 -16.51
C SER A 64 -22.07 5.11 -15.96
N ARG A 65 -21.86 6.30 -16.55
CA ARG A 65 -20.85 7.27 -16.08
C ARG A 65 -21.20 7.78 -14.68
N GLU A 66 -22.49 7.89 -14.37
CA GLU A 66 -22.99 8.29 -13.05
C GLU A 66 -22.62 7.27 -11.97
N THR A 67 -22.69 5.98 -12.30
CA THR A 67 -22.25 4.87 -11.44
C THR A 67 -20.74 4.95 -11.17
N ALA A 68 -19.94 5.23 -12.19
CA ALA A 68 -18.49 5.41 -12.03
C ALA A 68 -18.13 6.57 -11.10
N ALA A 69 -18.76 7.74 -11.29
CA ALA A 69 -18.54 8.91 -10.45
C ALA A 69 -18.97 8.69 -8.99
N LEU A 70 -20.06 7.95 -8.78
CA LEU A 70 -20.50 7.59 -7.43
C LEU A 70 -19.49 6.64 -6.75
N ALA A 71 -19.04 5.60 -7.45
CA ALA A 71 -18.03 4.67 -6.94
C ALA A 71 -16.72 5.40 -6.57
N TYR A 72 -16.28 6.36 -7.40
CA TYR A 72 -15.13 7.20 -7.11
C TYR A 72 -15.29 7.98 -5.80
N ASN A 73 -16.44 8.67 -5.63
CA ASN A 73 -16.70 9.46 -4.43
C ASN A 73 -16.81 8.59 -3.16
N LEU A 74 -17.43 7.41 -3.27
CA LEU A 74 -17.44 6.40 -2.21
C LEU A 74 -16.01 5.96 -1.85
N GLY A 75 -15.16 5.73 -2.85
CA GLY A 75 -13.75 5.37 -2.65
C GLY A 75 -12.97 6.45 -1.90
N VAL A 76 -13.20 7.72 -2.24
CA VAL A 76 -12.62 8.86 -1.50
C VAL A 76 -13.04 8.88 -0.04
N LEU A 77 -14.31 8.57 0.26
CA LEU A 77 -14.81 8.51 1.64
C LEU A 77 -14.19 7.35 2.41
N ALA A 78 -14.16 6.15 1.82
CA ALA A 78 -13.51 4.98 2.42
C ALA A 78 -12.02 5.25 2.71
N TYR A 79 -11.31 5.89 1.79
CA TYR A 79 -9.90 6.27 1.98
C TYR A 79 -9.73 7.21 3.18
N ARG A 80 -10.62 8.19 3.35
CA ARG A 80 -10.60 9.12 4.49
C ARG A 80 -10.89 8.44 5.82
N GLU A 81 -11.63 7.34 5.80
CA GLU A 81 -11.89 6.49 6.96
C GLU A 81 -10.75 5.48 7.21
N SER A 82 -9.68 5.53 6.42
CA SER A 82 -8.57 4.57 6.42
C SER A 82 -8.99 3.13 6.10
N ASP A 83 -10.17 2.94 5.51
CA ASP A 83 -10.59 1.67 4.91
C ASP A 83 -10.00 1.58 3.50
N PHE A 84 -8.69 1.36 3.46
CA PHE A 84 -7.91 1.38 2.24
C PHE A 84 -8.27 0.25 1.27
N GLU A 85 -8.66 -0.90 1.80
CA GLU A 85 -9.11 -2.02 0.98
C GLU A 85 -10.44 -1.67 0.31
N LYS A 86 -11.40 -1.13 1.07
CA LYS A 86 -12.67 -0.72 0.47
C LYS A 86 -12.51 0.41 -0.53
N ALA A 87 -11.63 1.37 -0.23
CA ALA A 87 -11.29 2.45 -1.13
C ALA A 87 -10.76 1.93 -2.47
N ARG A 88 -9.79 1.01 -2.43
CA ARG A 88 -9.21 0.36 -3.62
C ARG A 88 -10.30 -0.27 -4.48
N GLU A 89 -11.16 -1.11 -3.90
CA GLU A 89 -12.26 -1.77 -4.64
C GLU A 89 -13.18 -0.76 -5.34
N LEU A 90 -13.55 0.31 -4.65
CA LEU A 90 -14.46 1.34 -5.17
C LEU A 90 -13.81 2.15 -6.30
N PHE A 91 -12.52 2.43 -6.20
CA PHE A 91 -11.76 3.06 -7.28
C PHE A 91 -11.62 2.15 -8.50
N GLU A 92 -11.39 0.85 -8.32
CA GLU A 92 -11.39 -0.11 -9.43
C GLU A 92 -12.74 -0.16 -10.14
N ILE A 93 -13.85 -0.18 -9.39
CA ILE A 93 -15.20 -0.11 -9.96
C ILE A 93 -15.40 1.18 -10.75
N ALA A 94 -14.92 2.32 -10.23
CA ALA A 94 -14.99 3.60 -10.92
C ALA A 94 -14.20 3.58 -12.24
N ALA A 95 -12.99 3.01 -12.24
CA ALA A 95 -12.14 2.95 -13.41
C ALA A 95 -12.73 2.15 -14.58
N ILE A 96 -13.49 1.07 -14.32
CA ILE A 96 -14.06 0.20 -15.36
C ILE A 96 -15.07 0.93 -16.26
N ASN A 97 -15.84 1.86 -15.70
CA ASN A 97 -17.01 2.47 -16.37
C ASN A 97 -16.86 3.98 -16.62
N ALA A 98 -15.67 4.52 -16.37
CA ALA A 98 -15.34 5.92 -16.52
C ALA A 98 -14.92 6.29 -17.95
N ASP A 99 -14.87 7.59 -18.25
CA ASP A 99 -14.04 8.09 -19.34
C ASP A 99 -12.55 8.09 -18.92
N ASN A 100 -11.65 8.31 -19.89
CA ASN A 100 -10.21 8.20 -19.65
C ASN A 100 -9.72 9.05 -18.47
N ALA A 101 -10.26 10.26 -18.29
CA ALA A 101 -9.86 11.16 -17.22
C ALA A 101 -10.26 10.61 -15.84
N LEU A 102 -11.54 10.25 -15.67
CA LEU A 102 -12.00 9.69 -14.40
C LEU A 102 -11.39 8.29 -14.14
N ALA A 103 -11.09 7.51 -15.17
CA ALA A 103 -10.39 6.24 -15.03
C ALA A 103 -8.94 6.44 -14.55
N ALA A 104 -8.23 7.44 -15.09
CA ALA A 104 -6.89 7.79 -14.66
C ALA A 104 -6.86 8.23 -13.19
N ASP A 105 -7.78 9.11 -12.79
CA ASP A 105 -7.93 9.58 -11.40
C ASP A 105 -8.26 8.42 -10.45
N ALA A 106 -9.16 7.53 -10.86
CA ALA A 106 -9.55 6.38 -10.07
C ALA A 106 -8.37 5.42 -9.90
N MET A 107 -7.61 5.12 -10.95
CA MET A 107 -6.43 4.26 -10.86
C MET A 107 -5.33 4.89 -10.00
N PHE A 108 -5.07 6.19 -10.15
CA PHE A 108 -4.16 6.90 -9.26
C PHE A 108 -4.56 6.72 -7.78
N ASN A 109 -5.85 6.89 -7.46
CA ASN A 109 -6.34 6.74 -6.09
C ASN A 109 -6.36 5.28 -5.61
N ALA A 110 -6.59 4.29 -6.49
CA ALA A 110 -6.43 2.88 -6.16
C ALA A 110 -4.97 2.54 -5.78
N GLY A 111 -4.02 3.15 -6.50
CA GLY A 111 -2.59 3.10 -6.16
C GLY A 111 -2.31 3.69 -4.77
N ASN A 112 -2.84 4.88 -4.48
CA ASN A 112 -2.68 5.53 -3.18
C ASN A 112 -3.29 4.71 -2.04
N ALA A 113 -4.50 4.18 -2.23
CA ALA A 113 -5.18 3.32 -1.26
C ALA A 113 -4.35 2.08 -0.93
N THR A 114 -3.92 1.36 -1.96
CA THR A 114 -3.09 0.16 -1.82
C THR A 114 -1.77 0.48 -1.11
N TYR A 115 -1.08 1.55 -1.51
CA TYR A 115 0.17 1.99 -0.90
C TYR A 115 0.00 2.37 0.58
N ALA A 116 -1.05 3.12 0.91
CA ALA A 116 -1.36 3.51 2.29
C ALA A 116 -1.67 2.29 3.17
N GLY A 117 -2.42 1.31 2.64
CA GLY A 117 -2.66 0.03 3.31
C GLY A 117 -1.36 -0.69 3.68
N VAL A 118 -0.43 -0.79 2.73
CA VAL A 118 0.89 -1.39 2.99
C VAL A 118 1.65 -0.64 4.08
N LEU A 119 1.64 0.68 4.08
CA LEU A 119 2.31 1.45 5.14
C LEU A 119 1.67 1.18 6.52
N GLY A 120 0.34 1.11 6.60
CA GLY A 120 -0.36 0.76 7.84
C GLY A 120 0.01 -0.64 8.35
N ASP A 121 0.08 -1.62 7.45
CA ASP A 121 0.47 -3.00 7.78
C ASP A 121 1.92 -3.08 8.27
N LEU A 122 2.83 -2.35 7.62
CA LEU A 122 4.24 -2.28 8.00
C LEU A 122 4.45 -1.54 9.33
N GLU A 123 3.70 -0.47 9.59
CA GLU A 123 3.76 0.27 10.86
C GLU A 123 3.17 -0.53 12.03
N SER A 124 2.12 -1.32 11.79
CA SER A 124 1.50 -2.18 12.81
C SER A 124 2.35 -3.41 13.15
N SER A 125 3.25 -3.81 12.24
CA SER A 125 4.22 -4.86 12.48
C SER A 125 5.23 -4.41 13.55
N GLN A 126 5.43 -5.23 14.60
CA GLN A 126 6.44 -4.96 15.64
C GLN A 126 7.87 -4.97 15.06
N GLU A 127 8.89 -4.70 15.90
CA GLU A 127 10.33 -4.50 15.57
C GLU A 127 10.94 -5.40 14.47
N GLN A 128 10.33 -6.54 14.13
CA GLN A 128 10.65 -7.33 12.95
C GLN A 128 9.38 -7.64 12.14
N VAL A 129 9.37 -7.20 10.88
CA VAL A 129 8.43 -7.70 9.87
C VAL A 129 8.80 -9.14 9.57
N ASP A 130 7.88 -10.07 9.81
CA ASP A 130 8.02 -11.48 9.48
C ASP A 130 8.12 -11.66 7.94
N PRO A 131 8.88 -12.65 7.43
CA PRO A 131 9.03 -12.86 5.99
C PRO A 131 7.72 -12.95 5.20
N ASP A 132 6.67 -13.52 5.78
CA ASP A 132 5.37 -13.63 5.10
C ASP A 132 4.69 -12.26 4.95
N GLY A 133 4.78 -11.41 5.98
CA GLY A 133 4.28 -10.03 5.92
C GLY A 133 5.05 -9.17 4.92
N LEU A 134 6.36 -9.42 4.78
CA LEU A 134 7.18 -8.72 3.79
C LEU A 134 6.83 -9.13 2.36
N ASP A 135 6.45 -10.40 2.14
CA ASP A 135 6.00 -10.87 0.83
C ASP A 135 4.65 -10.29 0.43
N GLN A 136 3.71 -10.22 1.38
CA GLN A 136 2.42 -9.56 1.16
C GLN A 136 2.60 -8.07 0.83
N ALA A 137 3.45 -7.36 1.59
CA ALA A 137 3.75 -5.97 1.32
C ALA A 137 4.33 -5.76 -0.09
N LEU A 138 5.23 -6.64 -0.55
CA LEU A 138 5.80 -6.57 -1.89
C LEU A 138 4.74 -6.80 -2.98
N GLU A 139 3.85 -7.78 -2.80
CA GLU A 139 2.76 -8.06 -3.75
C GLU A 139 1.78 -6.88 -3.86
N HIS A 140 1.40 -6.29 -2.73
CA HIS A 140 0.54 -5.11 -2.71
C HIS A 140 1.22 -3.88 -3.30
N LEU A 141 2.52 -3.69 -3.09
CA LEU A 141 3.26 -2.60 -3.73
C LEU A 141 3.41 -2.78 -5.24
N ASP A 142 3.63 -4.01 -5.72
CA ASP A 142 3.61 -4.29 -7.16
C ASP A 142 2.23 -3.97 -7.76
N THR A 143 1.15 -4.22 -7.01
CA THR A 143 -0.23 -3.84 -7.38
C THR A 143 -0.41 -2.31 -7.40
N ALA A 144 0.04 -1.60 -6.36
CA ALA A 144 0.00 -0.14 -6.31
C ALA A 144 0.78 0.49 -7.49
N LEU A 145 1.97 -0.05 -7.79
CA LEU A 145 2.78 0.39 -8.92
C LEU A 145 2.02 0.22 -10.24
N LYS A 146 1.35 -0.92 -10.43
CA LYS A 146 0.54 -1.16 -11.62
C LYS A 146 -0.57 -0.10 -11.75
N PHE A 147 -1.28 0.23 -10.68
CA PHE A 147 -2.33 1.26 -10.74
C PHE A 147 -1.80 2.63 -11.17
N TYR A 148 -0.63 3.04 -10.69
CA TYR A 148 -0.01 4.27 -11.16
C TYR A 148 0.39 4.19 -12.64
N LEU A 149 0.88 3.04 -13.10
CA LEU A 149 1.22 2.83 -14.51
C LEU A 149 -0.03 2.87 -15.41
N ASP A 150 -1.13 2.25 -14.98
CA ASP A 150 -2.38 2.27 -15.72
C ASP A 150 -2.97 3.70 -15.77
N SER A 151 -2.82 4.49 -14.69
CA SER A 151 -3.16 5.92 -14.68
C SER A 151 -2.31 6.73 -15.68
N ILE A 152 -1.00 6.49 -15.73
CA ILE A 152 -0.08 7.13 -16.70
C ILE A 152 -0.42 6.72 -18.15
N GLU A 153 -0.89 5.50 -18.37
CA GLU A 153 -1.33 5.05 -19.70
C GLU A 153 -2.58 5.81 -20.15
N ALA A 154 -3.54 6.01 -19.24
CA ALA A 154 -4.77 6.76 -19.52
C ALA A 154 -4.51 8.27 -19.69
N GLU A 155 -3.67 8.87 -18.84
CA GLU A 155 -3.31 10.29 -18.85
C GLU A 155 -1.78 10.48 -18.77
N PRO A 156 -1.06 10.46 -19.92
CA PRO A 156 0.41 10.53 -19.92
C PRO A 156 1.01 11.80 -19.30
N GLY A 157 0.22 12.86 -19.19
CA GLY A 157 0.58 14.13 -18.56
C GLY A 157 0.53 14.11 -17.03
N ASP A 158 -0.02 13.06 -16.41
CA ASP A 158 -0.14 12.94 -14.96
C ASP A 158 1.26 12.82 -14.31
N ARG A 159 1.70 13.91 -13.69
CA ARG A 159 2.97 14.00 -13.00
C ARG A 159 2.92 13.31 -11.65
N ASP A 160 1.78 13.32 -10.98
CA ASP A 160 1.62 12.77 -9.64
C ASP A 160 1.69 11.25 -9.70
N SER A 161 1.04 10.60 -10.68
CA SER A 161 1.18 9.16 -10.91
C SER A 161 2.61 8.75 -11.21
N ARG A 162 3.37 9.54 -11.99
CA ARG A 162 4.79 9.26 -12.28
C ARG A 162 5.66 9.30 -11.03
N ILE A 163 5.46 10.32 -10.19
CA ILE A 163 6.20 10.48 -8.94
C ILE A 163 5.85 9.32 -7.99
N ASN A 164 4.57 8.98 -7.84
CA ASN A 164 4.17 7.90 -6.95
C ASN A 164 4.64 6.53 -7.45
N ALA A 165 4.61 6.26 -8.76
CA ALA A 165 5.22 5.06 -9.33
C ALA A 165 6.72 4.94 -8.99
N GLU A 166 7.47 6.04 -9.05
CA GLU A 166 8.90 6.05 -8.69
C GLU A 166 9.11 5.79 -7.18
N ILE A 167 8.30 6.41 -6.33
CA ILE A 167 8.34 6.21 -4.87
C ILE A 167 8.03 4.74 -4.53
N THR A 168 6.94 4.20 -5.07
CA THR A 168 6.52 2.81 -4.87
C THR A 168 7.58 1.83 -5.36
N HIS A 169 8.13 2.06 -6.56
CA HIS A 169 9.23 1.24 -7.07
C HIS A 169 10.45 1.28 -6.15
N THR A 170 10.81 2.45 -5.63
CA THR A 170 11.94 2.60 -4.69
C THR A 170 11.70 1.81 -3.40
N LEU A 171 10.49 1.88 -2.84
CA LEU A 171 10.13 1.11 -1.64
C LEU A 171 10.22 -0.40 -1.89
N ILE A 172 9.74 -0.88 -3.05
CA ILE A 172 9.88 -2.30 -3.45
C ILE A 172 11.34 -2.74 -3.42
N GLN A 173 12.27 -1.93 -3.94
CA GLN A 173 13.69 -2.28 -3.94
C GLN A 173 14.28 -2.34 -2.52
N GLU A 174 13.90 -1.41 -1.64
CA GLU A 174 14.35 -1.41 -0.25
C GLU A 174 13.80 -2.61 0.53
N LEU A 175 12.52 -2.94 0.36
CA LEU A 175 11.91 -4.12 1.00
C LEU A 175 12.56 -5.42 0.50
N LYS A 176 12.85 -5.54 -0.81
CA LYS A 176 13.60 -6.69 -1.37
C LYS A 176 15.00 -6.83 -0.77
N LYS A 177 15.67 -5.71 -0.51
CA LYS A 177 16.99 -5.70 0.14
C LYS A 177 16.90 -6.12 1.61
N ILE A 178 15.89 -5.65 2.35
CA ILE A 178 15.63 -6.08 3.73
C ILE A 178 15.37 -7.59 3.77
N LYS A 179 14.50 -8.10 2.88
CA LYS A 179 14.21 -9.54 2.77
C LYS A 179 15.48 -10.37 2.59
N LYS A 180 16.34 -9.94 1.67
CA LYS A 180 17.63 -10.62 1.39
C LYS A 180 18.56 -10.60 2.61
N GLN A 181 18.62 -9.49 3.34
CA GLN A 181 19.43 -9.39 4.55
C GLN A 181 18.92 -10.30 5.67
N GLN A 182 17.61 -10.38 5.87
CA GLN A 182 17.01 -11.30 6.85
C GLN A 182 17.34 -12.76 6.54
N GLN A 183 17.20 -13.18 5.26
CA GLN A 183 17.54 -14.54 4.84
C GLN A 183 19.02 -14.88 5.06
N GLN A 184 19.93 -13.93 4.81
CA GLN A 184 21.36 -14.15 5.04
C GLN A 184 21.70 -14.27 6.53
N GLN A 185 21.06 -13.48 7.39
CA GLN A 185 21.26 -13.58 8.84
C GLN A 185 20.74 -14.90 9.40
N GLN A 186 19.59 -15.39 8.90
CA GLN A 186 19.02 -16.66 9.33
C GLN A 186 19.94 -17.84 8.95
N GLN A 187 20.46 -17.85 7.72
CA GLN A 187 21.45 -18.86 7.28
C GLN A 187 22.71 -18.85 8.15
N GLN A 188 23.21 -17.67 8.54
CA GLN A 188 24.38 -17.57 9.42
C GLN A 188 24.09 -18.09 10.83
N GLN A 189 22.90 -17.83 11.37
CA GLN A 189 22.50 -18.36 12.69
C GLN A 189 22.34 -19.89 12.66
N ASP A 190 21.73 -20.43 11.60
CA ASP A 190 21.56 -21.88 11.45
C ASP A 190 22.93 -22.58 11.35
N GLN A 191 23.86 -21.99 10.60
CA GLN A 191 25.22 -22.52 10.48
C GLN A 191 25.96 -22.48 11.83
N GLN A 192 25.86 -21.40 12.59
CA GLN A 192 26.46 -21.31 13.94
C GLN A 192 25.85 -22.31 14.93
N GLN A 193 24.54 -22.56 14.87
CA GLN A 193 23.90 -23.57 15.71
C GLN A 193 24.34 -24.98 15.35
N GLN A 194 24.50 -25.28 14.06
CA GLN A 194 24.95 -26.58 13.59
C GLN A 194 26.41 -26.85 13.99
N ASP A 195 27.28 -25.84 13.90
CA ASP A 195 28.68 -25.93 14.34
C ASP A 195 28.78 -26.13 15.87
N GLN A 196 27.94 -25.46 16.67
CA GLN A 196 27.87 -25.67 18.12
C GLN A 196 27.41 -27.09 18.48
N GLN A 197 26.40 -27.63 17.80
CA GLN A 197 25.95 -29.00 18.06
C GLN A 197 27.02 -30.05 17.72
N GLN A 198 27.80 -29.83 16.65
CA GLN A 198 28.92 -30.72 16.32
C GLN A 198 30.05 -30.66 17.36
N GLN A 199 30.39 -29.47 17.88
CA GLN A 199 31.37 -29.35 18.96
C GLN A 199 30.91 -30.00 20.25
N ASP A 200 29.63 -29.86 20.62
CA ASP A 200 29.07 -30.47 21.83
C ASP A 200 29.03 -32.01 21.72
N GLN A 201 28.75 -32.57 20.55
CA GLN A 201 28.83 -34.03 20.32
C GLN A 201 30.26 -34.56 20.43
N GLN A 202 31.24 -33.87 19.85
CA GLN A 202 32.65 -34.28 19.95
C GLN A 202 33.21 -34.22 21.38
N GLN A 203 32.64 -33.39 22.25
CA GLN A 203 33.01 -33.33 23.68
C GLN A 203 32.32 -34.40 24.54
N GLN A 204 31.21 -35.00 24.09
CA GLN A 204 30.54 -36.10 24.81
C GLN A 204 31.16 -37.47 24.51
N ASP A 205 31.85 -37.62 23.38
CA ASP A 205 32.52 -38.86 22.98
C ASP A 205 33.98 -38.98 23.49
N GLN A 206 34.45 -38.04 24.30
CA GLN A 206 35.75 -38.07 25.01
C GLN A 206 35.57 -38.23 26.51
#